data_AF-A0A537PCF3-F1
#
_entry.id   AF-A0A537PCF3-F1
#
_cell.length_a   1.000
_cell.length_b   1.000
_cell.length_c   1.000
_cell.angle_alpha   90.00
_cell.angle_beta   90.00
_cell.angle_gamma   90.00
#
_symmetry.space_group_name_H-M   'P 1'
#
loop_
_entity.id
_entity.type
_entity.pdbx_description
1 polymer ?
#
loop_
_entity_poly.entity_id
_entity_poly.type
_entity_poly.pdbx_seq_one_letter_code
_entity_poly.pdbx_strand_id
1 'polypeptide(L)' 'MLYSFEDFSLDTARRELRRGGALIALQPQVFDLLVNTIRNRERVVSKDDLLA' A
#
# COMPACT_ATOMS: atom_id res chain seq x y z
N MET A 1 11.28 1.90 -1.28
CA MET A 1 10.82 3.22 -0.80
C MET A 1 9.89 2.96 0.37
N LEU A 2 10.03 3.70 1.46
CA LEU A 2 9.20 3.53 2.65
C LEU A 2 8.12 4.61 2.67
N TYR A 3 6.87 4.20 2.74
CA TYR A 3 5.74 5.12 2.92
C TYR A 3 5.21 4.98 4.34
N SER A 4 4.97 6.12 5.00
CA SER A 4 4.39 6.13 6.34
C SER A 4 3.08 6.90 6.30
N PHE A 5 2.03 6.33 6.89
CA PHE A 5 0.72 6.96 7.00
C PHE A 5 0.05 6.50 8.29
N GLU A 6 -0.35 7.45 9.14
CA GLU A 6 -0.84 7.16 10.48
C GLU A 6 0.14 6.23 11.24
N ASP A 7 -0.34 5.09 11.74
CA ASP A 7 0.43 4.07 12.44
C ASP A 7 1.02 3.00 11.48
N PHE A 8 0.82 3.15 10.17
CA PHE A 8 1.25 2.19 9.16
C PHE A 8 2.55 2.61 8.49
N SER A 9 3.42 1.62 8.26
CA SER A 9 4.66 1.76 7.49
C SER A 9 4.69 0.70 6.39
N LEU A 10 4.71 1.14 5.13
CA LEU A 10 4.72 0.31 3.95
C LEU A 10 6.11 0.37 3.29
N ASP A 11 6.86 -0.73 3.37
CA ASP A 11 8.16 -0.87 2.73
C ASP A 11 7.99 -1.56 1.37
N THR A 12 8.13 -0.80 0.28
CA THR A 12 8.01 -1.36 -1.07
C THR A 12 9.25 -2.10 -1.55
N ALA A 13 10.40 -1.95 -0.88
CA ALA A 13 11.59 -2.72 -1.21
C ALA A 13 11.48 -4.13 -0.63
N ARG A 14 10.90 -4.27 0.57
CA ARG A 14 10.68 -5.56 1.24
C ARG A 14 9.31 -6.18 0.97
N ARG A 15 8.38 -5.42 0.38
CA ARG A 15 6.96 -5.78 0.27
C ARG A 15 6.32 -6.10 1.63
N GLU A 16 6.62 -5.26 2.62
CA GLU A 16 6.12 -5.42 3.98
C GLU A 16 5.19 -4.26 4.36
N LEU A 17 4.05 -4.57 4.97
CA LEU A 17 3.25 -3.59 5.70
C LEU A 17 3.47 -3.82 7.19
N ARG A 18 3.71 -2.74 7.94
CA ARG A 18 3.78 -2.76 9.40
C ARG A 18 2.76 -1.81 9.99
N ARG A 19 2.21 -2.15 11.15
CA ARG A 19 1.35 -1.29 11.96
C ARG A 19 1.91 -1.24 13.37
N GLY A 20 2.28 -0.06 13.86
CA GLY A 20 2.87 0.10 15.19
C GLY A 20 4.14 -0.75 15.39
N GLY A 21 4.86 -1.03 14.30
CA GLY A 21 6.04 -1.91 14.30
C GLY A 21 5.76 -3.40 14.11
N ALA A 22 4.51 -3.87 14.16
CA ALA A 22 4.13 -5.26 13.92
C ALA A 22 3.92 -5.53 12.42
N LEU A 23 4.46 -6.66 11.92
CA LEU A 23 4.30 -7.06 10.53
C LEU A 23 2.86 -7.53 10.25
N ILE A 24 2.25 -7.00 9.18
CA ILE A 24 0.95 -7.41 8.68
C ILE A 24 1.16 -8.21 7.40
N ALA A 25 0.76 -9.48 7.42
CA ALA A 25 0.71 -10.29 6.22
C ALA A 25 -0.41 -9.78 5.31
N LEU A 26 -0.04 -9.35 4.12
CA LEU A 26 -0.98 -8.95 3.07
C LEU A 26 -0.89 -9.91 1.90
N GLN A 27 -2.01 -10.05 1.20
CA GLN A 27 -2.00 -10.70 -0.11
C GLN A 27 -1.24 -9.82 -1.11
N PRO A 28 -0.50 -10.41 -2.07
CA PRO A 28 0.27 -9.65 -3.06
C PRO A 28 -0.57 -8.59 -3.79
N GLN A 29 -1.79 -8.96 -4.20
CA GLN A 29 -2.70 -8.05 -4.91
C GLN A 29 -3.11 -6.83 -4.08
N VAL A 30 -3.31 -7.02 -2.77
CA VAL A 30 -3.66 -5.92 -1.85
C VAL A 30 -2.46 -4.99 -1.65
N PHE A 31 -1.25 -5.55 -1.59
CA PHE A 31 -0.02 -4.77 -1.50
C PHE A 31 0.18 -3.91 -2.75
N ASP A 32 0.04 -4.49 -3.93
CA ASP A 32 0.18 -3.77 -5.20
C ASP A 32 -0.85 -2.64 -5.33
N LEU A 33 -2.10 -2.87 -4.90
CA LEU A 33 -3.12 -1.83 -4.83
C LEU A 33 -2.72 -0.67 -3.89
N LEU A 34 -2.24 -0.97 -2.69
CA LEU A 34 -1.82 0.06 -1.74
C LEU A 34 -0.66 0.90 -2.30
N VAL A 35 0.34 0.24 -2.90
CA VAL A 35 1.46 0.93 -3.54
C VAL A 35 0.97 1.80 -4.70
N ASN A 36 0.08 1.29 -5.54
CA ASN A 36 -0.47 2.03 -6.68
C ASN A 36 -1.26 3.26 -6.20
N THR A 37 -2.07 3.11 -5.16
CA THR A 37 -2.85 4.21 -4.58
C THR A 37 -1.95 5.29 -3.98
N ILE A 38 -0.89 4.89 -3.27
CA ILE A 38 0.04 5.84 -2.64
C ILE A 38 0.91 6.56 -3.69
N ARG A 39 1.32 5.86 -4.76
CA ARG A 39 2.05 6.48 -5.88
C ARG A 39 1.18 7.45 -6.68
N ASN A 40 -0.11 7.16 -6.80
CA ASN A 40 -1.07 7.98 -7.54
C ASN A 40 -1.95 8.85 -6.62
N ARG A 41 -1.43 9.28 -5.46
CA ARG A 41 -2.20 9.96 -4.38
C ARG A 41 -2.93 11.25 -4.78
N GLU A 42 -2.69 11.79 -5.97
CA GLU A 42 -3.43 12.92 -6.55
C GLU A 42 -4.69 12.51 -7.34
N ARG A 43 -4.94 11.21 -7.52
CA ARG A 43 -6.17 10.68 -8.10
C ARG A 43 -6.85 9.73 -7.13
N VAL A 44 -8.13 10.00 -6.88
CA VAL A 44 -9.03 9.02 -6.25
C VAL A 44 -9.12 7.83 -7.18
N VAL A 45 -8.46 6.73 -6.81
CA VAL A 45 -8.57 5.45 -7.52
C VAL A 45 -9.94 4.87 -7.15
N SER A 46 -10.95 5.09 -8.00
CA SER A 46 -12.24 4.40 -7.89
C SER A 46 -12.04 2.91 -8.17
N LYS A 47 -12.87 2.05 -7.55
CA LYS A 47 -12.81 0.58 -7.72
C LYS A 47 -12.72 0.12 -9.19
N ASP A 48 -13.29 0.87 -10.13
CA ASP A 48 -13.24 0.61 -11.56
C ASP A 48 -11.84 0.67 -12.19
N ASP A 49 -10.90 1.43 -11.62
CA ASP A 49 -9.53 1.55 -12.17
C ASP A 49 -8.67 0.31 -11.88
N LEU A 50 -9.14 -0.57 -10.99
CA LEU A 50 -8.46 -1.82 -10.61
C LEU A 50 -8.78 -3.02 -11.48
N LEU A 51 -9.77 -2.90 -12.37
CA LEU A 51 -10.32 -4.01 -13.16
C LEU A 51 -10.24 -3.79 -14.67
N ALA A 52 -9.49 -2.79 -15.15
CA ALA A 52 -9.34 -2.47 -16.57
C ALA A 52 -8.06 -3.04 -17.20
#